data_AF-A0A1X2HD93-F1
#
_entry.id   AF-A0A1X2HD93-F1
#
_cell.length_a   1.000
_cell.length_b   1.000
_cell.length_c   1.000
_cell.angle_alpha   90.00
_cell.angle_beta   90.00
_cell.angle_gamma   90.00
#
_symmetry.space_group_name_H-M   'P 1'
#
loop_
_entity.id
_entity.type
_entity.pdbx_description
1 polymer ?
#
loop_
_entity_poly.entity_id
_entity_poly.type
_entity_poly.pdbx_seq_one_letter_code
_entity_poly.pdbx_strand_id
1 'polypeptide(L)'
;MQGRWVSSSSVVHSAQSMEEAMNHIEELFGAAKDEMEYAQESVGSVYYHEDRVTAEKAVHECLNAFDSFLEKLPSDEMRDEVKSKVGMKMKELKMEYESLPEEGS
;
A
#
# COMPACT_ATOMS: atom_id res chain seq x y z
N MET A 1 -6.00 -5.51 45.71
CA MET A 1 -5.86 -4.98 44.34
C MET A 1 -4.72 -5.74 43.67
N GLN A 2 -5.02 -6.74 42.83
CA GLN A 2 -3.98 -7.47 42.10
C GLN A 2 -3.92 -6.89 40.68
N GLY A 3 -2.79 -6.26 40.35
CA GLY A 3 -2.52 -5.75 39.00
C GLY A 3 -2.37 -6.93 38.03
N ARG A 4 -3.23 -6.97 37.02
CA ARG A 4 -3.20 -7.96 35.94
C ARG A 4 -2.01 -7.63 35.05
N TRP A 5 -0.95 -8.43 35.12
CA TRP A 5 0.15 -8.39 34.16
C TRP A 5 -0.40 -8.87 32.81
N VAL A 6 -0.61 -7.95 31.88
CA VAL A 6 -0.91 -8.30 30.49
C VAL A 6 0.37 -8.88 29.92
N SER A 7 0.32 -10.12 29.42
CA SER A 7 1.50 -10.89 29.03
C SER A 7 2.25 -10.18 27.88
N SER A 8 3.47 -9.69 28.13
CA SER A 8 4.32 -8.99 27.13
C SER A 8 4.50 -9.77 25.83
N SER A 9 4.38 -11.10 25.86
CA SER A 9 4.54 -11.96 24.68
C SER A 9 3.47 -11.74 23.60
N SER A 10 2.23 -11.37 23.96
CA SER A 10 1.15 -11.19 22.98
C SER A 10 1.29 -9.89 22.20
N VAL A 11 1.80 -8.85 22.85
CA VAL A 11 1.99 -7.52 22.25
C VAL A 11 3.17 -7.52 21.28
N VAL A 12 4.26 -8.20 21.63
CA VAL A 12 5.43 -8.34 20.75
C VAL A 12 5.06 -9.09 19.47
N HIS A 13 4.25 -10.15 19.57
CA HIS A 13 3.82 -10.89 18.38
C HIS A 13 2.91 -10.06 17.46
N SER A 14 1.98 -9.28 18.01
CA SER A 14 1.15 -8.36 17.21
C SER A 14 1.95 -7.23 16.57
N ALA A 15 2.98 -6.72 17.26
CA ALA A 15 3.84 -5.68 16.69
C ALA A 15 4.64 -6.21 15.49
N GLN A 16 5.21 -7.42 15.63
CA GLN A 16 5.94 -8.07 14.54
C GLN A 16 5.01 -8.34 13.34
N SER A 17 3.80 -8.86 13.56
CA SER A 17 2.87 -9.12 12.46
C SER A 17 2.40 -7.84 11.77
N MET A 18 2.33 -6.71 12.49
CA MET A 18 2.05 -5.40 11.88
C MET A 18 3.21 -4.91 11.03
N GLU A 19 4.44 -5.06 11.51
CA GLU A 19 5.64 -4.68 10.78
C GLU A 19 5.79 -5.49 9.49
N GLU A 20 5.59 -6.81 9.56
CA GLU A 20 5.60 -7.69 8.38
C GLU A 20 4.54 -7.28 7.34
N ALA A 21 3.33 -6.95 7.79
CA ALA A 21 2.27 -6.48 6.89
C ALA A 21 2.61 -5.13 6.23
N MET A 22 3.20 -4.20 6.98
CA MET A 22 3.65 -2.91 6.42
C MET A 22 4.79 -3.10 5.43
N ASN A 23 5.77 -3.97 5.73
CA ASN A 23 6.86 -4.28 4.81
C ASN A 23 6.32 -4.85 3.49
N HIS A 24 5.35 -5.76 3.56
CA HIS A 24 4.70 -6.29 2.35
C HIS A 24 3.99 -5.20 1.53
N ILE A 25 3.30 -4.26 2.19
CA ILE A 25 2.69 -3.11 1.51
C ILE A 25 3.77 -2.24 0.84
N GLU A 26 4.92 -2.05 1.48
CA GLU A 26 6.04 -1.30 0.90
C GLU A 26 6.69 -2.02 -0.30
N GLU A 27 6.76 -3.34 -0.29
CA GLU A 27 7.18 -4.14 -1.45
C GLU A 27 6.22 -3.96 -2.62
N LEU A 28 4.90 -4.07 -2.37
CA LEU A 28 3.87 -3.82 -3.38
C LEU A 28 3.91 -2.38 -3.91
N PHE A 29 4.20 -1.41 -3.04
CA PHE A 29 4.39 -0.01 -3.45
C PHE A 29 5.57 0.13 -4.40
N GLY A 30 6.71 -0.52 -4.12
CA GLY A 30 7.87 -0.55 -5.01
C GLY A 30 7.51 -1.12 -6.39
N ALA A 31 6.85 -2.28 -6.41
CA ALA A 31 6.40 -2.88 -7.67
C ALA A 31 5.42 -1.97 -8.44
N ALA A 32 4.46 -1.34 -7.76
CA ALA A 32 3.55 -0.39 -8.39
C ALA A 32 4.26 0.83 -8.97
N LYS A 33 5.32 1.31 -8.30
CA LYS A 33 6.15 2.41 -8.80
C LYS A 33 6.93 2.01 -10.05
N ASP A 34 7.49 0.82 -10.10
CA ASP A 34 8.20 0.30 -11.27
C ASP A 34 7.24 0.17 -12.48
N GLU A 35 6.05 -0.40 -12.28
CA GLU A 35 5.05 -0.53 -13.36
C GLU A 35 4.53 0.83 -13.84
N MET A 36 4.38 1.79 -12.94
CA MET A 36 4.05 3.17 -13.30
C MET A 36 5.15 3.84 -14.12
N GLU A 37 6.43 3.57 -13.83
CA GLU A 37 7.55 4.08 -14.62
C GLU A 37 7.50 3.52 -16.05
N TYR A 38 7.25 2.22 -16.23
CA TYR A 38 7.05 1.65 -17.57
C TYR A 38 5.91 2.32 -18.33
N ALA A 39 4.77 2.54 -17.67
CA ALA A 39 3.65 3.26 -18.27
C ALA A 39 4.04 4.70 -18.65
N GLN A 40 4.77 5.42 -17.79
CA GLN A 40 5.23 6.79 -18.07
C GLN A 40 6.19 6.84 -19.27
N GLU A 41 7.12 5.89 -19.36
CA GLU A 41 8.10 5.81 -20.44
C GLU A 41 7.47 5.45 -21.79
N SER A 42 6.37 4.69 -21.78
CA SER A 42 5.71 4.25 -23.00
C SER A 42 4.60 5.17 -23.49
N VAL A 43 4.35 6.31 -22.83
CA VAL A 43 3.37 7.33 -23.27
C VAL A 43 3.58 7.71 -24.74
N GLY A 44 2.50 7.65 -25.52
CA GLY A 44 2.52 7.96 -26.96
C GLY A 44 3.00 6.81 -27.85
N SER A 45 3.38 5.67 -27.27
CA SER A 45 3.68 4.43 -28.00
C SER A 45 2.47 3.48 -28.03
N VAL A 46 2.56 2.44 -28.86
CA VAL A 46 1.56 1.36 -28.91
C VAL A 46 1.55 0.49 -27.66
N TYR A 47 2.58 0.57 -26.82
CA TYR A 47 2.70 -0.21 -25.58
C TYR A 47 1.98 0.46 -24.40
N TYR A 48 1.67 1.76 -24.51
CA TYR A 48 1.13 2.54 -23.41
C TYR A 48 -0.12 1.94 -22.76
N HIS A 49 -1.04 1.40 -23.57
CA HIS A 49 -2.25 0.77 -23.06
C HIS A 49 -1.94 -0.39 -22.12
N GLU A 50 -1.08 -1.31 -22.58
CA GLU A 50 -0.75 -2.53 -21.82
C GLU A 50 0.05 -2.21 -20.56
N ASP A 51 0.99 -1.28 -20.65
CA ASP A 51 1.80 -0.84 -19.51
C ASP A 51 0.93 -0.09 -18.48
N ARG A 52 0.02 0.78 -18.93
CA ARG A 52 -0.93 1.47 -18.04
C ARG A 52 -1.86 0.50 -17.33
N VAL A 53 -2.35 -0.54 -18.01
CA VAL A 53 -3.17 -1.60 -17.39
C VAL A 53 -2.38 -2.40 -16.36
N THR A 54 -1.09 -2.63 -16.61
CA THR A 54 -0.22 -3.34 -15.66
C THR A 54 0.04 -2.48 -14.42
N ALA A 55 0.33 -1.19 -14.62
CA ALA A 55 0.43 -0.20 -13.54
C ALA A 55 -0.86 -0.11 -12.71
N GLU A 56 -2.04 -0.09 -13.37
CA GLU A 56 -3.34 -0.07 -12.69
C GLU A 56 -3.49 -1.25 -11.73
N LYS A 57 -3.16 -2.45 -12.20
CA LYS A 57 -3.27 -3.67 -11.39
C LYS A 57 -2.35 -3.62 -10.17
N ALA A 58 -1.09 -3.21 -10.36
CA ALA A 58 -0.13 -3.13 -9.27
C ALA A 58 -0.52 -2.06 -8.23
N VAL A 59 -1.00 -0.89 -8.70
CA VAL A 59 -1.53 0.17 -7.82
C VAL A 59 -2.73 -0.33 -7.03
N HIS A 60 -3.70 -0.97 -7.69
CA HIS A 60 -4.87 -1.53 -7.01
C HIS A 60 -4.49 -2.64 -6.02
N GLU A 61 -3.53 -3.49 -6.34
CA GLU A 61 -3.04 -4.53 -5.42
C GLU A 61 -2.44 -3.90 -4.15
N CYS A 62 -1.59 -2.89 -4.30
CA CYS A 62 -0.98 -2.17 -3.17
C CYS A 62 -2.05 -1.49 -2.29
N LEU A 63 -2.98 -0.74 -2.89
CA LEU A 63 -4.05 -0.04 -2.17
C LEU A 63 -4.99 -1.02 -1.45
N ASN A 64 -5.37 -2.11 -2.12
CA ASN A 64 -6.24 -3.14 -1.53
C ASN A 64 -5.55 -3.86 -0.36
N ALA A 65 -4.24 -4.13 -0.45
CA ALA A 65 -3.48 -4.72 0.64
C ALA A 65 -3.47 -3.81 1.87
N PHE A 66 -3.27 -2.50 1.67
CA PHE A 66 -3.35 -1.50 2.73
C PHE A 66 -4.75 -1.43 3.37
N ASP A 67 -5.80 -1.27 2.57
CA ASP A 67 -7.17 -1.15 3.07
C ASP A 67 -7.61 -2.43 3.81
N SER A 68 -7.32 -3.60 3.22
CA SER A 68 -7.60 -4.91 3.84
C SER A 68 -6.83 -5.12 5.15
N PHE A 69 -5.62 -4.57 5.25
CA PHE A 69 -4.86 -4.63 6.49
C PHE A 69 -5.47 -3.75 7.57
N LEU A 70 -5.87 -2.52 7.24
CA LEU A 70 -6.55 -1.61 8.18
C LEU A 70 -7.85 -2.20 8.74
N GLU A 71 -8.63 -2.90 7.91
CA GLU A 71 -9.87 -3.57 8.32
C GLU A 71 -9.63 -4.71 9.34
N LYS A 72 -8.47 -5.37 9.26
CA LYS A 72 -8.10 -6.47 10.17
C LYS A 72 -7.57 -5.99 11.52
N LEU A 73 -7.18 -4.72 11.64
CA LEU A 73 -6.65 -4.19 12.88
C LEU A 73 -7.75 -4.02 13.94
N PRO A 74 -7.52 -4.41 15.20
CA PRO A 74 -8.56 -4.44 16.22
C PRO A 74 -8.86 -3.07 16.85
N SER A 75 -7.95 -2.09 16.74
CA SER A 75 -8.09 -0.79 17.40
C SER A 75 -7.81 0.39 16.46
N ASP A 76 -8.40 1.54 16.79
CA ASP A 76 -8.13 2.79 16.07
C ASP A 76 -6.69 3.25 16.24
N GLU A 77 -6.10 3.05 17.43
CA GLU A 77 -4.69 3.37 17.69
C GLU A 77 -3.74 2.63 16.74
N MET A 78 -3.97 1.33 16.49
CA MET A 78 -3.17 0.55 15.54
C MET A 78 -3.41 1.02 14.10
N ARG A 79 -4.66 1.33 13.73
CA ARG A 79 -4.97 1.89 12.41
C ARG A 79 -4.27 3.22 12.17
N ASP A 80 -4.26 4.09 13.17
CA ASP A 80 -3.64 5.42 13.10
C ASP A 80 -2.12 5.30 13.03
N GLU A 81 -1.51 4.36 13.77
CA GLU A 81 -0.08 4.05 13.65
C GLU A 81 0.27 3.63 12.22
N VAL A 82 -0.47 2.68 11.64
CA VAL A 82 -0.23 2.21 10.26
C VAL A 82 -0.42 3.33 9.24
N LYS A 83 -1.51 4.11 9.35
CA LYS A 83 -1.76 5.27 8.47
C LYS A 83 -0.63 6.30 8.57
N SER A 84 -0.08 6.53 9.77
CA SER A 84 1.02 7.47 9.97
C SER A 84 2.32 7.04 9.27
N LYS A 85 2.55 5.73 9.15
CA LYS A 85 3.78 5.15 8.57
C LYS A 85 3.70 5.03 7.05
N VAL A 86 2.60 4.52 6.52
CA VAL A 86 2.50 4.19 5.08
C VAL A 86 1.33 4.86 4.35
N GLY A 87 0.37 5.47 5.05
CA GLY A 87 -0.84 6.02 4.43
C GLY A 87 -0.59 7.19 3.46
N MET A 88 0.43 8.02 3.72
CA MET A 88 0.80 9.10 2.79
C MET A 88 1.31 8.55 1.46
N LYS A 89 2.13 7.50 1.48
CA LYS A 89 2.63 6.82 0.27
C LYS A 89 1.46 6.29 -0.57
N MET A 90 0.43 5.69 0.06
CA MET A 90 -0.75 5.18 -0.65
C MET A 90 -1.52 6.29 -1.36
N LYS A 91 -1.70 7.43 -0.69
CA LYS A 91 -2.36 8.59 -1.27
C LYS A 91 -1.57 9.14 -2.46
N GLU A 92 -0.26 9.26 -2.32
CA GLU A 92 0.64 9.73 -3.39
C GLU A 92 0.61 8.77 -4.59
N LEU A 93 0.71 7.45 -4.35
CA LEU A 93 0.64 6.42 -5.40
C LEU A 93 -0.63 6.55 -6.23
N LYS A 94 -1.78 6.65 -5.55
CA LYS A 94 -3.08 6.82 -6.20
C LYS A 94 -3.13 8.10 -7.04
N MET A 95 -2.72 9.23 -6.46
CA MET A 95 -2.73 10.52 -7.16
C MET A 95 -1.82 10.50 -8.39
N GLU A 96 -0.66 9.85 -8.30
CA GLU A 96 0.28 9.75 -9.40
C GLU A 96 -0.28 8.88 -10.53
N TYR A 97 -0.86 7.72 -10.23
CA TYR A 97 -1.54 6.89 -11.23
C TYR A 97 -2.71 7.64 -11.90
N GLU A 98 -3.55 8.32 -11.13
CA GLU A 98 -4.67 9.13 -11.64
C GLU A 98 -4.21 10.29 -12.54
N SER A 99 -2.95 10.73 -12.40
CA SER A 99 -2.37 11.79 -13.23
C SER A 99 -1.81 11.31 -14.57
N LEU A 100 -1.70 10.00 -14.79
CA LEU A 100 -1.25 9.45 -16.06
C LEU A 100 -2.25 9.79 -17.18
N PRO A 101 -1.80 10.11 -18.41
CA PRO A 101 -2.69 10.43 -19.53
C PRO A 101 -3.73 9.35 -19.84
N GLU A 102 -4.99 9.72 -20.05
CA GLU A 102 -5.98 8.75 -20.53
C GLU A 102 -5.67 8.35 -21.99
N GLU A 103 -5.91 7.09 -22.33
CA GLU A 103 -5.70 6.62 -23.69
C GLU A 103 -6.65 7.36 -24.64
N GLY A 104 -6.08 8.13 -25.59
CA GLY A 104 -6.85 8.91 -26.56
C GLY A 104 -7.22 10.33 -26.15
N SER A 105 -6.60 10.88 -25.09
CA SER A 105 -6.70 12.30 -24.70
C SER A 105 -5.66 13.21 -25.37
#